data_AF-A0A1S0TM21-F1
#
_entry.id   AF-A0A1S0TM21-F1
#
_cell.length_a   1.000
_cell.length_b   1.000
_cell.length_c   1.000
_cell.angle_alpha   90.00
_cell.angle_beta   90.00
_cell.angle_gamma   90.00
#
_symmetry.space_group_name_H-M   'P 1'
#
loop_
_entity.id
_entity.type
_entity.pdbx_description
1 polymer ?
#
loop_
_entity_poly.entity_id
_entity_poly.type
_entity_poly.pdbx_seq_one_letter_code
_entity_poly.pdbx_strand_id
1 'polypeptide(L)' 'MIVRYYKSFSAKRIYICPYPGCTLRTNNFQRYINHRKTHAKPFVYQCKEPNCGQNYSYSRTLGYHKKTKHQPSYKFLK' A
#
# COMPACT_ATOMS: atom_id res chain seq x y z
N MET A 1 10.32 -23.14 19.92
CA MET A 1 9.20 -22.43 20.56
C MET A 1 8.20 -22.04 19.47
N ILE A 2 7.16 -22.84 19.28
CA ILE A 2 6.17 -22.61 18.20
C ILE A 2 5.11 -21.66 18.74
N VAL A 3 5.20 -20.38 18.38
CA VAL A 3 4.13 -19.41 18.68
C VAL A 3 3.00 -19.57 17.66
N ARG A 4 2.14 -20.56 17.89
CA ARG A 4 0.81 -20.63 17.26
C ARG A 4 -0.08 -19.56 17.89
N TYR A 5 -0.14 -18.38 17.29
CA TYR A 5 -1.05 -17.33 17.71
C TYR A 5 -2.40 -17.46 16.98
N TYR A 6 -3.42 -17.74 17.76
CA TYR A 6 -4.80 -18.00 17.36
C TYR A 6 -5.40 -16.81 16.58
N LYS A 7 -5.90 -17.09 15.39
CA LYS A 7 -6.76 -16.19 14.62
C LYS A 7 -8.16 -16.19 15.25
N SER A 8 -8.50 -15.17 16.04
CA SER A 8 -9.88 -14.67 16.22
C SER A 8 -9.96 -13.45 17.14
N PHE A 9 -10.01 -12.25 16.54
CA PHE A 9 -10.70 -11.09 17.12
C PHE A 9 -11.08 -10.19 15.94
N SER A 10 -12.38 -9.99 15.74
CA SER A 10 -13.02 -9.18 14.68
C SER A 10 -12.06 -8.24 13.95
N ALA A 11 -11.76 -8.55 12.68
CA ALA A 11 -10.80 -7.80 11.86
C ALA A 11 -11.36 -6.40 11.52
N LYS A 12 -11.43 -5.49 12.50
CA LYS A 12 -11.69 -4.07 12.26
C LYS A 12 -10.65 -3.61 11.25
N ARG A 13 -11.11 -3.16 10.09
CA ARG A 13 -10.26 -2.70 9.00
C ARG A 13 -9.46 -1.49 9.48
N ILE A 14 -8.16 -1.67 9.71
CA ILE A 14 -7.25 -0.57 10.05
C ILE A 14 -6.76 0.05 8.75
N TYR A 15 -6.95 1.36 8.62
CA TYR A 15 -6.45 2.18 7.53
C TYR A 15 -5.09 2.77 7.92
N ILE A 16 -4.07 2.42 7.14
CA ILE A 16 -2.68 2.86 7.33
C ILE A 16 -2.36 3.90 6.27
N CYS A 17 -1.79 5.03 6.68
CA CYS A 17 -1.32 6.05 5.75
C CYS A 17 -0.09 5.55 4.97
N PRO A 18 -0.11 5.55 3.61
CA PRO A 18 1.04 5.12 2.83
C PRO A 18 2.12 6.20 2.65
N TYR A 19 1.99 7.36 3.32
CA TYR A 19 2.90 8.49 3.15
C TYR A 19 4.25 8.22 3.82
N PRO A 20 5.39 8.43 3.14
CA PRO A 20 6.71 8.16 3.71
C PRO A 20 6.95 9.01 4.96
N GLY A 21 7.31 8.36 6.07
CA GLY A 21 7.50 9.02 7.37
C GLY A 21 6.20 9.24 8.16
N CYS A 22 5.03 8.85 7.64
CA CYS A 22 3.78 8.92 8.38
C CYS A 22 3.47 7.59 9.08
N THR A 23 3.23 7.66 10.40
CA THR A 23 2.89 6.49 11.23
C THR A 23 1.40 6.39 11.56
N LEU A 24 0.54 7.20 10.92
CA LEU A 24 -0.90 7.17 11.22
C LEU A 24 -1.53 5.82 10.83
N ARG A 25 -2.15 5.20 11.83
CA ARG A 25 -2.99 4.02 11.71
C ARG A 25 -4.30 4.28 12.42
N THR A 26 -5.42 4.20 11.72
CA THR A 26 -6.75 4.45 12.31
C THR A 26 -7.75 3.40 11.85
N ASN A 27 -8.68 3.02 12.73
CA ASN A 27 -9.81 2.15 12.38
C ASN A 27 -11.01 2.94 11.82
N ASN A 28 -10.91 4.28 11.74
CA ASN A 28 -11.97 5.14 11.22
C ASN A 28 -11.64 5.61 9.80
N PHE A 29 -12.47 5.24 8.84
CA PHE A 29 -12.30 5.59 7.43
C PHE A 29 -12.32 7.10 7.19
N GLN A 30 -13.23 7.83 7.83
CA GLN A 30 -13.36 9.28 7.62
C GLN A 30 -12.11 10.01 8.13
N ARG A 31 -11.57 9.59 9.29
CA ARG A 31 -10.31 10.12 9.82
C ARG A 31 -9.15 9.84 8.89
N TYR A 32 -9.10 8.64 8.28
CA TYR A 32 -8.09 8.30 7.28
C TYR A 32 -8.18 9.19 6.03
N ILE A 33 -9.38 9.40 5.47
CA ILE A 33 -9.56 10.25 4.29
C ILE A 33 -9.20 11.71 4.57
N ASN A 34 -9.64 12.26 5.70
CA ASN A 34 -9.29 13.63 6.08
C ASN A 34 -7.78 13.76 6.32
N HIS A 35 -7.17 12.81 7.01
CA HIS A 35 -5.72 12.80 7.20
C HIS A 35 -4.96 12.76 5.88
N ARG A 36 -5.42 11.99 4.88
CA ARG A 36 -4.76 11.99 3.56
C ARG A 36 -4.71 13.37 2.92
N LYS A 37 -5.69 14.24 3.20
CA LYS A 37 -5.71 15.61 2.71
C LYS A 37 -4.77 16.55 3.48
N THR A 38 -4.31 16.19 4.69
CA THR A 38 -3.37 17.03 5.44
C THR A 38 -1.95 16.96 4.91
N HIS A 39 -1.64 15.96 4.08
CA HIS A 39 -0.35 15.89 3.39
C HIS A 39 -0.36 16.92 2.27
N ALA A 40 0.38 18.01 2.45
CA ALA A 40 0.56 19.05 1.44
C ALA A 40 1.32 18.55 0.21
N LYS A 41 2.16 17.51 0.37
CA LYS A 41 2.86 16.88 -0.74
C LYS A 41 1.97 15.82 -1.39
N PRO A 42 1.96 15.73 -2.73
CA PRO A 42 1.20 14.69 -3.42
C PRO A 42 1.63 13.32 -2.90
N PHE A 43 0.66 12.44 -2.68
CA PHE A 43 0.93 11.05 -2.33
C PHE A 43 1.76 10.40 -3.46
N VAL A 44 3.04 10.20 -3.20
CA VAL A 44 3.90 9.43 -4.09
C VAL A 44 3.80 7.95 -3.72
N TYR A 45 3.30 7.17 -4.65
CA TYR A 45 3.29 5.72 -4.62
C TYR A 45 4.63 5.25 -5.17
N GLN A 46 5.55 4.91 -4.28
CA GLN A 46 6.88 4.42 -4.66
C GLN A 46 6.86 2.93 -4.98
N CYS A 47 7.49 2.55 -6.09
CA CYS A 47 7.79 1.16 -6.40
C CYS A 47 8.85 0.64 -5.43
N LYS A 48 8.50 -0.38 -4.64
CA LYS A 48 9.38 -1.02 -3.65
C LYS A 48 10.21 -2.17 -4.25
N GLU A 49 10.23 -2.30 -5.57
CA GLU A 49 10.98 -3.32 -6.25
C GLU A 49 12.48 -2.99 -6.22
N PRO A 50 13.36 -3.99 -6.02
CA PRO A 50 14.79 -3.79 -6.05
C PRO A 50 15.20 -3.19 -7.40
N ASN A 51 16.00 -2.12 -7.37
CA ASN A 51 16.47 -1.36 -8.54
C ASN A 51 15.43 -0.51 -9.31
N CYS A 52 14.22 -0.29 -8.80
CA CYS A 52 13.24 0.60 -9.46
C CYS A 52 13.12 1.98 -8.82
N GLY A 53 12.71 2.03 -7.55
CA GLY A 53 12.55 3.26 -6.78
C GLY A 53 11.59 4.33 -7.35
N GLN A 54 10.87 4.05 -8.45
CA GLN A 54 10.06 5.06 -9.15
C GLN A 54 8.85 5.53 -8.36
N ASN A 55 8.52 6.82 -8.47
CA ASN A 55 7.44 7.47 -7.73
C ASN A 55 6.27 7.82 -8.66
N TYR A 56 5.05 7.51 -8.24
CA TYR A 56 3.83 7.76 -9.01
C TYR A 56 2.82 8.56 -8.20
N SER A 57 2.11 9.50 -8.82
CA SER A 57 1.07 10.27 -8.11
C SER A 57 -0.21 9.47 -7.80
N TYR A 58 -0.42 8.33 -8.49
CA TYR A 58 -1.62 7.52 -8.39
C TYR A 58 -1.31 6.03 -8.25
N SER A 59 -2.15 5.33 -7.47
CA SER A 59 -2.05 3.89 -7.26
C SER A 59 -2.25 3.08 -8.55
N ARG A 60 -3.13 3.53 -9.46
CA ARG A 60 -3.37 2.90 -10.77
C ARG A 60 -2.10 2.92 -11.62
N THR A 61 -1.39 4.04 -11.62
CA THR A 61 -0.15 4.19 -12.41
C THR A 61 0.98 3.31 -11.84
N LEU A 62 1.13 3.27 -10.51
CA LEU A 62 2.06 2.32 -9.88
C LEU A 62 1.67 0.86 -10.19
N GLY A 63 0.38 0.54 -10.17
CA GLY A 63 -0.11 -0.81 -10.49
C GLY A 63 0.20 -1.24 -11.93
N TYR A 64 -0.01 -0.33 -12.90
CA TYR A 64 0.36 -0.57 -14.30
C TYR A 64 1.87 -0.73 -14.47
N HIS A 65 2.66 0.14 -13.82
CA HIS A 65 4.11 0.04 -13.80
C HIS A 65 4.57 -1.31 -13.24
N LYS A 66 4.03 -1.75 -12.10
CA LYS A 66 4.35 -3.07 -11.54
C LYS A 66 4.00 -4.20 -12.50
N LYS A 67 2.82 -4.15 -13.13
CA LYS A 67 2.39 -5.17 -14.10
C LYS A 67 3.28 -5.24 -15.34
N THR A 68 3.82 -4.12 -15.80
CA THR A 68 4.59 -4.06 -17.05
C THR A 68 6.10 -4.16 -16.86
N LYS A 69 6.63 -3.69 -15.72
CA LYS A 69 8.07 -3.59 -15.45
C LYS A 69 8.57 -4.61 -14.42
N HIS A 70 7.69 -5.14 -13.57
CA HIS A 70 8.08 -6.01 -12.44
C HIS A 70 7.32 -7.33 -12.36
N GLN A 71 6.25 -7.50 -13.13
CA GLN A 71 5.57 -8.78 -13.26
C GLN A 71 6.24 -9.54 -14.40
N PRO A 72 7.02 -10.60 -14.13
CA PRO A 72 7.29 -11.58 -15.18
C PRO A 72 5.93 -12.16 -15.53
N SER A 73 5.57 -12.08 -16.80
CA SER A 73 4.38 -12.72 -17.36
C SER A 73 4.27 -14.14 -16.83
N TYR A 74 3.38 -14.40 -15.87
CA TYR A 74 2.86 -15.75 -15.71
C TYR A 74 1.99 -15.98 -16.95
N LYS A 75 2.65 -16.53 -17.97
CA LYS A 75 2.03 -17.11 -19.15
C LYS A 75 0.82 -17.94 -18.68
N PHE A 76 -0.31 -17.65 -19.32
CA PHE A 76 -1.34 -18.60 -19.73
C PHE A 76 -1.20 -20.00 -19.10
N LEU A 77 -2.12 -20.36 -18.21
CA LEU A 77 -2.61 -21.73 -18.16
C LEU A 77 -4.06 -21.67 -18.62
N LYS A 78 -4.27 -22.49 -19.66
CA LYS A 78 -5.38 -22.63 -20.58
C LYS A 78 -6.72 -22.89 -19.89
#